data_AF-A0A3D0Q9F6-F1
#
_entry.id   AF-A0A3D0Q9F6-F1
#
_cell.length_a   1.000
_cell.length_b   1.000
_cell.length_c   1.000
_cell.angle_alpha   90.00
_cell.angle_beta   90.00
_cell.angle_gamma   90.00
#
_symmetry.space_group_name_H-M   'P 1'
#
loop_
_entity.id
_entity.type
_entity.pdbx_description
1 polymer ?
#
loop_
_entity_poly.entity_id
_entity_poly.type
_entity_poly.pdbx_seq_one_letter_code
_entity_poly.pdbx_strand_id
1 'polypeptide(L)'
;MGSLLLLLPLMMTPSDTVSPAAMQKLLPTALFEWTFAEPSKTYTGREIFHYMDGAGEVYLAYGFQRLLVQRYARPGQEEILVEVFDMSLPRNAYGAFTNMQGRGPAVEIGQGGEYKSGLLDFWKGRYFVCVMIDRENDDAKKAVFGMAAMISETITEQGEIPGIIALLPQADYLPETLRYFYRNEILNIHFYVADKNLFHLNEATDAVLVRIKSDKSYLLLIQYPGSTEADAALADFTRQYMPESRGSGVVRTENKKWTACRKGRNALAVVFDAPTQAAARKLLDKVQRRIR
;
A
#
# COMPACT_ATOMS: atom_id res chain seq x y z
N MET A 1 -27.07 -21.96 -41.90
CA MET A 1 -26.20 -20.77 -41.92
C MET A 1 -26.24 -20.14 -40.53
N GLY A 2 -25.36 -20.60 -39.63
CA GLY A 2 -25.28 -20.09 -38.24
C GLY A 2 -24.20 -19.03 -38.16
N SER A 3 -24.59 -17.80 -37.81
CA SER A 3 -23.65 -16.69 -37.62
C SER A 3 -22.99 -16.83 -36.24
N LEU A 4 -21.68 -17.01 -36.23
CA LEU A 4 -20.85 -17.08 -35.04
C LEU A 4 -20.54 -15.64 -34.58
N LEU A 5 -21.20 -15.17 -33.53
CA LEU A 5 -20.85 -13.92 -32.84
C LEU A 5 -19.54 -14.14 -32.06
N LEU A 6 -18.43 -13.70 -32.66
CA LEU A 6 -17.16 -13.52 -31.97
C LEU A 6 -17.31 -12.36 -30.97
N LEU A 7 -17.42 -12.68 -29.68
CA LEU A 7 -17.10 -11.74 -28.61
C LEU A 7 -15.59 -11.49 -28.66
N LEU A 8 -15.20 -10.36 -29.26
CA LEU A 8 -13.87 -9.80 -29.07
C LEU A 8 -13.73 -9.40 -27.59
N PRO A 9 -12.66 -9.84 -26.89
CA PRO A 9 -12.38 -9.31 -25.57
C PRO A 9 -12.16 -7.80 -25.66
N LEU A 10 -12.81 -7.06 -24.77
CA LEU A 10 -12.63 -5.62 -24.62
C LEU A 10 -11.15 -5.39 -24.28
N MET A 11 -10.32 -5.04 -25.27
CA MET A 11 -8.98 -4.57 -25.01
C MET A 11 -9.12 -3.23 -24.29
N MET A 12 -8.83 -3.21 -22.98
CA MET A 12 -8.65 -1.96 -22.25
C MET A 12 -7.53 -1.19 -22.96
N THR A 13 -7.90 -0.12 -23.66
CA THR A 13 -6.94 0.76 -24.30
C THR A 13 -6.08 1.44 -23.23
N PRO A 14 -4.75 1.52 -23.38
CA PRO A 14 -3.92 2.32 -22.49
C PRO A 14 -4.15 3.81 -22.83
N SER A 15 -5.13 4.44 -22.19
CA SER A 15 -5.38 5.89 -22.32
C SER A 15 -6.03 6.51 -21.07
N ASP A 16 -5.57 6.10 -19.88
CA ASP A 16 -5.94 6.71 -18.59
C ASP A 16 -4.72 7.32 -17.88
N THR A 17 -3.68 7.71 -18.61
CA THR A 17 -2.55 8.42 -18.02
C THR A 17 -2.94 9.88 -17.81
N VAL A 18 -2.97 10.33 -16.55
CA VAL A 18 -3.25 11.74 -16.24
C VAL A 18 -2.19 12.62 -16.90
N SER A 19 -2.53 13.77 -17.47
CA SER A 19 -1.49 14.65 -18.04
C SER A 19 -0.76 15.44 -16.93
N PRO A 20 0.52 15.83 -17.12
CA PRO A 20 1.20 16.78 -16.23
C PRO A 20 0.36 18.03 -15.94
N ALA A 21 -0.28 18.59 -16.97
CA ALA A 21 -1.14 19.76 -16.84
C ALA A 21 -2.38 19.52 -15.99
N ALA A 22 -2.95 18.31 -16.01
CA ALA A 22 -4.06 17.95 -15.13
C ALA A 22 -3.60 17.79 -13.67
N MET A 23 -2.43 17.18 -13.43
CA MET A 23 -1.87 17.10 -12.07
C MET A 23 -1.50 18.48 -11.52
N GLN A 24 -0.98 19.40 -12.35
CA GLN A 24 -0.66 20.75 -11.92
C GLN A 24 -1.88 21.51 -11.40
N LYS A 25 -3.08 21.23 -11.93
CA LYS A 25 -4.33 21.84 -11.46
C LYS A 25 -4.73 21.40 -10.04
N LEU A 26 -4.15 20.31 -9.52
CA LEU A 26 -4.36 19.88 -8.14
C LEU A 26 -3.64 20.79 -7.13
N LEU A 27 -2.63 21.53 -7.58
CA LEU A 27 -1.78 22.33 -6.73
C LEU A 27 -2.35 23.75 -6.56
N PRO A 28 -2.44 24.27 -5.33
CA PRO A 28 -2.74 25.69 -5.13
C PRO A 28 -1.60 26.55 -5.67
N THR A 29 -1.88 27.62 -6.40
CA THR A 29 -0.80 28.52 -6.90
C THR A 29 -0.16 29.35 -5.81
N ALA A 30 -0.90 29.63 -4.73
CA ALA A 30 -0.42 30.32 -3.54
C ALA A 30 -1.28 29.95 -2.32
N LEU A 31 -0.68 29.98 -1.13
CA LEU A 31 -1.39 29.88 0.15
C LEU A 31 -0.56 30.49 1.28
N PHE A 32 -1.17 31.32 2.14
CA PHE A 32 -0.47 31.96 3.28
C PHE A 32 0.87 32.61 2.91
N GLU A 33 0.95 33.27 1.75
CA GLU A 33 2.16 33.87 1.17
C GLU A 33 3.24 32.88 0.68
N TRP A 34 3.02 31.57 0.81
CA TRP A 34 3.81 30.59 0.07
C TRP A 34 3.34 30.53 -1.38
N THR A 35 4.27 30.74 -2.32
CA THR A 35 4.04 30.67 -3.77
C THR A 35 5.03 29.70 -4.41
N PHE A 36 4.79 29.27 -5.65
CA PHE A 36 5.75 28.44 -6.38
C PHE A 36 7.16 29.08 -6.40
N ALA A 37 8.15 28.34 -5.90
CA ALA A 37 9.55 28.74 -5.93
C ALA A 37 10.17 28.54 -7.31
N GLU A 38 9.74 27.48 -8.00
CA GLU A 38 10.19 27.08 -9.33
C GLU A 38 9.04 26.42 -10.10
N PRO A 39 9.13 26.26 -11.44
CA PRO A 39 8.20 25.42 -12.19
C PRO A 39 8.19 23.99 -11.65
N SER A 40 7.01 23.36 -11.61
CA SER A 40 6.84 21.98 -11.19
C SER A 40 7.70 21.02 -12.01
N LYS A 41 8.27 20.01 -11.36
CA LYS A 41 8.99 18.92 -12.03
C LYS A 41 8.11 17.68 -12.10
N THR A 42 8.24 16.91 -13.19
CA THR A 42 7.53 15.64 -13.33
C THR A 42 8.47 14.51 -13.67
N TYR A 43 8.21 13.33 -13.10
CA TYR A 43 8.98 12.12 -13.32
C TYR A 43 8.04 10.97 -13.69
N THR A 44 8.42 10.14 -14.65
CA THR A 44 7.63 8.98 -15.10
C THR A 44 8.48 7.72 -15.19
N GLY A 45 7.85 6.55 -15.00
CA GLY A 45 8.56 5.27 -15.07
C GLY A 45 9.84 5.27 -14.21
N ARG A 46 10.99 4.96 -14.83
CA ARG A 46 12.29 4.90 -14.15
C ARG A 46 12.91 6.27 -13.83
N GLU A 47 12.37 7.37 -14.35
CA GLU A 47 12.88 8.72 -14.04
C GLU A 47 12.68 9.08 -12.56
N ILE A 48 11.79 8.37 -11.85
CA ILE A 48 11.61 8.51 -10.40
C ILE A 48 12.93 8.32 -9.62
N PHE A 49 13.87 7.52 -10.14
CA PHE A 49 15.17 7.33 -9.50
C PHE A 49 16.08 8.55 -9.61
N HIS A 50 15.86 9.45 -10.57
CA HIS A 50 16.56 10.75 -10.60
C HIS A 50 16.12 11.66 -9.43
N TYR A 51 14.94 11.39 -8.87
CA TYR A 51 14.39 12.16 -7.75
C TYR A 51 14.64 11.47 -6.40
N MET A 52 14.39 10.16 -6.32
CA MET A 52 14.48 9.38 -5.07
C MET A 52 15.18 8.04 -5.29
N ASP A 53 16.51 8.10 -5.37
CA ASP A 53 17.37 6.95 -5.63
C ASP A 53 17.12 5.80 -4.64
N GLY A 54 16.89 4.59 -5.17
CA GLY A 54 16.47 3.40 -4.43
C GLY A 54 15.02 3.42 -3.91
N ALA A 55 14.56 4.52 -3.32
CA ALA A 55 13.22 4.61 -2.72
C ALA A 55 12.08 4.54 -3.76
N GLY A 56 12.35 4.86 -5.03
CA GLY A 56 11.40 4.77 -6.14
C GLY A 56 10.85 3.36 -6.42
N GLU A 57 11.58 2.31 -6.03
CA GLU A 57 11.21 0.91 -6.31
C GLU A 57 9.86 0.53 -5.67
N VAL A 58 9.58 1.09 -4.49
CA VAL A 58 8.31 0.88 -3.78
C VAL A 58 7.14 1.36 -4.62
N TYR A 59 7.22 2.58 -5.15
CA TYR A 59 6.11 3.16 -5.93
C TYR A 59 5.92 2.41 -7.25
N LEU A 60 7.01 1.98 -7.89
CA LEU A 60 6.96 1.14 -9.09
C LEU A 60 6.25 -0.18 -8.84
N ALA A 61 6.51 -0.83 -7.69
CA ALA A 61 5.81 -2.04 -7.28
C ALA A 61 4.30 -1.83 -7.07
N TYR A 62 3.88 -0.58 -6.81
CA TYR A 62 2.47 -0.17 -6.71
C TYR A 62 1.92 0.43 -8.03
N GLY A 63 2.54 0.21 -9.19
CA GLY A 63 1.94 0.66 -10.47
C GLY A 63 2.01 2.17 -10.72
N PHE A 64 3.00 2.84 -10.13
CA PHE A 64 3.36 4.24 -10.38
C PHE A 64 3.31 4.63 -11.87
N GLN A 65 2.68 5.77 -12.15
CA GLN A 65 2.66 6.37 -13.49
C GLN A 65 3.49 7.65 -13.54
N ARG A 66 3.29 8.53 -12.56
CA ARG A 66 3.91 9.85 -12.54
C ARG A 66 4.00 10.43 -11.14
N LEU A 67 5.08 11.17 -10.92
CA LEU A 67 5.28 12.05 -9.77
C LEU A 67 5.28 13.49 -10.26
N LEU A 68 4.50 14.36 -9.63
CA LEU A 68 4.60 15.81 -9.72
C LEU A 68 5.25 16.34 -8.44
N VAL A 69 6.30 17.15 -8.58
CA VAL A 69 7.02 17.77 -7.46
C VAL A 69 6.93 19.28 -7.58
N GLN A 70 6.49 19.95 -6.53
CA GLN A 70 6.40 21.40 -6.46
C GLN A 70 6.98 21.91 -5.14
N ARG A 71 7.86 22.91 -5.24
CA ARG A 71 8.39 23.66 -4.10
C ARG A 71 7.70 24.99 -3.95
N TYR A 72 7.38 25.36 -2.71
CA TYR A 72 6.79 26.65 -2.38
C TYR A 72 7.73 27.42 -1.46
N ALA A 73 7.95 28.70 -1.77
CA ALA A 73 8.78 29.60 -0.99
C ALA A 73 7.93 30.73 -0.38
N ARG A 74 8.33 31.15 0.82
CA ARG A 74 7.88 32.37 1.49
C ARG A 74 9.12 33.06 2.09
N PRO A 75 9.33 34.38 1.89
CA PRO A 75 10.51 35.05 2.42
C PRO A 75 10.68 34.86 3.93
N GLY A 76 11.88 34.48 4.36
CA GLY A 76 12.20 34.23 5.77
C GLY A 76 11.66 32.92 6.35
N GLN A 77 11.13 32.03 5.51
CA GLN A 77 10.60 30.72 5.89
C GLN A 77 11.30 29.61 5.10
N GLU A 78 11.26 28.38 5.61
CA GLU A 78 11.66 27.20 4.85
C GLU A 78 10.69 26.93 3.69
N GLU A 79 11.19 26.21 2.69
CA GLU A 79 10.37 25.77 1.57
C GLU A 79 9.46 24.61 1.96
N ILE A 80 8.22 24.64 1.46
CA ILE A 80 7.31 23.51 1.54
C ILE A 80 7.44 22.70 0.24
N LEU A 81 7.64 21.40 0.39
CA LEU A 81 7.70 20.43 -0.70
C LEU A 81 6.35 19.71 -0.81
N VAL A 82 5.76 19.73 -2.00
CA VAL A 82 4.57 18.94 -2.32
C VAL A 82 4.92 17.91 -3.37
N GLU A 83 4.60 16.66 -3.07
CA GLU A 83 4.73 15.51 -3.97
C GLU A 83 3.33 14.92 -4.22
N VAL A 84 2.94 14.81 -5.48
CA VAL A 84 1.69 14.14 -5.89
C VAL A 84 2.03 12.99 -6.81
N PHE A 85 1.73 11.78 -6.35
CA PHE A 85 1.93 10.54 -7.09
C PHE A 85 0.62 10.10 -7.75
N ASP A 86 0.61 9.91 -9.07
CA ASP A 86 -0.43 9.16 -9.78
C ASP A 86 -0.05 7.67 -9.75
N MET A 87 -0.80 6.89 -8.99
CA MET A 87 -0.56 5.46 -8.77
C MET A 87 -1.37 4.56 -9.72
N SER A 88 -1.91 5.12 -10.80
CA SER A 88 -2.81 4.50 -11.78
C SER A 88 -4.19 4.09 -11.26
N LEU A 89 -4.31 3.46 -10.10
CA LEU A 89 -5.57 2.94 -9.56
C LEU A 89 -5.72 3.30 -8.07
N PRO A 90 -6.94 3.40 -7.54
CA PRO A 90 -7.13 3.66 -6.12
C PRO A 90 -6.49 2.65 -5.17
N ARG A 91 -6.59 1.35 -5.48
CA ARG A 91 -5.95 0.29 -4.67
C ARG A 91 -4.42 0.46 -4.59
N ASN A 92 -3.82 0.99 -5.65
CA ASN A 92 -2.40 1.22 -5.74
C ASN A 92 -1.98 2.42 -4.88
N ALA A 93 -2.76 3.50 -4.90
CA ALA A 93 -2.58 4.64 -4.00
C ALA A 93 -2.74 4.24 -2.53
N TYR A 94 -3.75 3.41 -2.23
CA TYR A 94 -3.90 2.81 -0.90
C TYR A 94 -2.68 1.98 -0.50
N GLY A 95 -2.12 1.18 -1.42
CA GLY A 95 -0.88 0.45 -1.20
C GLY A 95 0.30 1.36 -0.84
N ALA A 96 0.57 2.39 -1.64
CA ALA A 96 1.62 3.37 -1.37
C ALA A 96 1.43 4.07 -0.02
N PHE A 97 0.20 4.48 0.31
CA PHE A 97 -0.13 5.05 1.60
C PHE A 97 0.12 4.08 2.76
N THR A 98 -0.41 2.86 2.71
CA THR A 98 -0.21 1.89 3.79
C THR A 98 1.27 1.50 3.96
N ASN A 99 2.10 1.62 2.92
CA ASN A 99 3.53 1.43 3.04
C ASN A 99 4.20 2.53 3.90
N MET A 100 3.68 3.75 3.87
CA MET A 100 4.15 4.90 4.67
C MET A 100 3.48 5.04 6.03
N GLN A 101 2.25 4.55 6.19
CA GLN A 101 1.43 4.75 7.38
C GLN A 101 2.08 4.23 8.69
N GLY A 102 1.51 4.69 9.81
CA GLY A 102 1.94 4.37 11.15
C GLY A 102 3.12 5.22 11.62
N ARG A 103 3.34 6.36 10.97
CA ARG A 103 4.39 7.30 11.33
C ARG A 103 3.86 8.32 12.30
N GLY A 104 2.64 8.82 12.11
CA GLY A 104 2.04 9.90 12.91
C GLY A 104 0.59 9.66 13.35
N PRO A 105 0.01 10.57 14.15
CA PRO A 105 -1.42 10.60 14.38
C PRO A 105 -2.21 10.82 13.08
N ALA A 106 -3.40 10.21 13.02
CA ALA A 106 -4.34 10.42 11.94
C ALA A 106 -4.88 11.86 11.94
N VAL A 107 -5.18 12.36 10.74
CA VAL A 107 -5.79 13.68 10.48
C VAL A 107 -6.92 13.54 9.46
N GLU A 108 -7.89 14.45 9.51
CA GLU A 108 -9.06 14.44 8.62
C GLU A 108 -8.76 15.11 7.27
N ILE A 109 -7.71 14.67 6.57
CA ILE A 109 -7.34 15.14 5.23
C ILE A 109 -7.21 13.95 4.29
N GLY A 110 -7.86 14.05 3.13
CA GLY A 110 -7.93 12.94 2.18
C GLY A 110 -8.59 11.71 2.77
N GLN A 111 -8.11 10.55 2.35
CA GLN A 111 -8.45 9.27 2.92
C GLN A 111 -7.26 8.81 3.76
N GLY A 112 -7.48 8.58 5.05
CA GLY A 112 -6.48 8.02 5.95
C GLY A 112 -5.29 8.94 6.31
N GLY A 113 -5.35 10.25 6.08
CA GLY A 113 -4.20 11.12 6.27
C GLY A 113 -3.49 10.97 7.62
N GLU A 114 -2.16 11.05 7.62
CA GLU A 114 -1.31 11.09 8.81
C GLU A 114 -0.45 12.34 8.79
N TYR A 115 -0.08 12.83 9.98
CA TYR A 115 0.86 13.93 10.10
C TYR A 115 1.86 13.69 11.22
N LYS A 116 3.14 13.94 10.93
CA LYS A 116 4.20 13.97 11.95
C LYS A 116 5.39 14.81 11.49
N SER A 117 5.87 15.66 12.40
CA SER A 117 7.15 16.35 12.27
C SER A 117 7.33 17.03 10.90
N GLY A 118 6.32 17.82 10.50
CA GLY A 118 6.35 18.57 9.24
C GLY A 118 5.94 17.79 7.99
N LEU A 119 5.77 16.47 8.04
CA LEU A 119 5.24 15.64 6.95
C LEU A 119 3.76 15.34 7.17
N LEU A 120 2.92 15.69 6.21
CA LEU A 120 1.53 15.25 6.08
C LEU A 120 1.39 14.41 4.82
N ASP A 121 0.96 13.17 4.95
CA ASP A 121 0.69 12.29 3.82
C ASP A 121 -0.74 11.75 3.85
N PHE A 122 -1.33 11.54 2.67
CA PHE A 122 -2.66 10.97 2.51
C PHE A 122 -2.81 10.32 1.13
N TRP A 123 -3.84 9.48 0.95
CA TRP A 123 -4.27 9.05 -0.37
C TRP A 123 -5.69 9.54 -0.65
N LYS A 124 -6.06 9.68 -1.93
CA LYS A 124 -7.44 9.93 -2.36
C LYS A 124 -7.62 9.59 -3.83
N GLY A 125 -8.61 8.77 -4.15
CA GLY A 125 -8.75 8.22 -5.51
C GLY A 125 -7.46 7.51 -5.91
N ARG A 126 -6.97 7.74 -7.14
CA ARG A 126 -5.69 7.19 -7.62
C ARG A 126 -4.42 7.91 -7.13
N TYR A 127 -4.53 8.91 -6.26
CA TYR A 127 -3.39 9.73 -5.84
C TYR A 127 -2.89 9.39 -4.45
N PHE A 128 -1.57 9.38 -4.29
CA PHE A 128 -0.88 9.45 -3.00
C PHE A 128 -0.16 10.81 -2.93
N VAL A 129 -0.27 11.53 -1.82
CA VAL A 129 0.19 12.91 -1.68
C VAL A 129 1.03 13.05 -0.41
N CYS A 130 2.17 13.71 -0.52
CA CYS A 130 3.00 14.14 0.60
C CYS A 130 3.17 15.66 0.56
N VAL A 131 2.95 16.33 1.69
CA VAL A 131 3.24 17.75 1.90
C VAL A 131 4.21 17.84 3.08
N MET A 132 5.40 18.38 2.85
CA MET A 132 6.50 18.29 3.80
C MET A 132 7.26 19.61 3.95
N ILE A 133 7.72 19.86 5.17
CA ILE A 133 8.69 20.90 5.48
C ILE A 133 9.74 20.38 6.47
N ASP A 134 11.01 20.72 6.25
CA ASP A 134 12.13 20.18 7.04
C ASP A 134 12.22 20.80 8.46
N ARG A 135 12.05 22.13 8.56
CA ARG A 135 12.00 22.83 9.85
C ARG A 135 10.65 23.51 10.02
N GLU A 136 9.90 23.02 11.00
CA GLU A 136 8.55 23.47 11.26
C GLU A 136 8.49 24.65 12.24
N ASN A 137 7.54 25.56 12.00
CA ASN A 137 6.97 26.48 12.96
C ASN A 137 5.43 26.51 12.78
N ASP A 138 4.72 27.27 13.61
CA ASP A 138 3.25 27.30 13.58
C ASP A 138 2.65 27.77 12.25
N ASP A 139 3.30 28.72 11.57
CA ASP A 139 2.85 29.21 10.26
C ASP A 139 3.07 28.16 9.18
N ALA A 140 4.26 27.55 9.16
CA ALA A 140 4.60 26.48 8.24
C ALA A 140 3.65 25.28 8.39
N LYS A 141 3.33 24.89 9.64
CA LYS A 141 2.37 23.82 9.91
C LYS A 141 0.99 24.14 9.36
N LYS A 142 0.49 25.37 9.56
CA LYS A 142 -0.80 25.81 8.97
C LYS A 142 -0.78 25.73 7.45
N ALA A 143 0.34 26.11 6.82
CA ALA A 143 0.50 26.02 5.38
C ALA A 143 0.54 24.57 4.88
N VAL A 144 1.26 23.66 5.54
CA VAL A 144 1.25 22.22 5.22
C VAL A 144 -0.17 21.65 5.25
N PHE A 145 -0.93 21.90 6.33
CA PHE A 145 -2.31 21.44 6.45
C PHE A 145 -3.23 22.07 5.40
N GLY A 146 -3.11 23.38 5.17
CA GLY A 146 -3.97 24.08 4.21
C GLY A 146 -3.69 23.68 2.75
N MET A 147 -2.42 23.43 2.39
CA MET A 147 -2.08 22.92 1.06
C MET A 147 -2.62 21.50 0.87
N ALA A 148 -2.42 20.62 1.85
CA ALA A 148 -2.93 19.25 1.80
C ALA A 148 -4.46 19.21 1.69
N ALA A 149 -5.16 20.06 2.45
CA ALA A 149 -6.62 20.20 2.37
C ALA A 149 -7.09 20.64 0.98
N MET A 150 -6.50 21.69 0.40
CA MET A 150 -6.87 22.16 -0.95
C MET A 150 -6.60 21.12 -2.04
N ILE A 151 -5.46 20.42 -1.96
CA ILE A 151 -5.15 19.33 -2.90
C ILE A 151 -6.20 18.23 -2.76
N SER A 152 -6.52 17.84 -1.52
CA SER A 152 -7.54 16.83 -1.24
C SER A 152 -8.92 17.23 -1.78
N GLU A 153 -9.36 18.46 -1.59
CA GLU A 153 -10.63 18.99 -2.10
C GLU A 153 -10.68 19.02 -3.63
N THR A 154 -9.54 19.31 -4.27
CA THR A 154 -9.44 19.35 -5.74
C THR A 154 -9.50 17.96 -6.36
N ILE A 155 -9.01 16.93 -5.66
CA ILE A 155 -9.18 15.53 -6.08
C ILE A 155 -10.65 15.14 -5.86
N THR A 156 -11.42 15.07 -6.96
CA THR A 156 -12.85 14.74 -6.93
C THR A 156 -13.13 13.24 -6.83
N GLU A 157 -12.20 12.41 -7.30
CA GLU A 157 -12.28 10.95 -7.20
C GLU A 157 -12.14 10.51 -5.73
N GLN A 158 -12.90 9.49 -5.33
CA GLN A 158 -12.70 8.76 -4.08
C GLN A 158 -12.17 7.37 -4.41
N GLY A 159 -11.34 6.85 -3.53
CA GLY A 159 -10.79 5.52 -3.66
C GLY A 159 -11.48 4.51 -2.74
N GLU A 160 -11.71 3.31 -3.21
CA GLU A 160 -12.21 2.23 -2.36
C GLU A 160 -11.05 1.54 -1.63
N ILE A 161 -11.25 1.25 -0.34
CA ILE A 161 -10.34 0.40 0.41
C ILE A 161 -10.45 -1.03 -0.15
N PRO A 162 -9.32 -1.71 -0.47
CA PRO A 162 -9.34 -3.07 -0.98
C PRO A 162 -10.18 -4.02 -0.11
N GLY A 163 -11.05 -4.81 -0.73
CA GLY A 163 -12.01 -5.65 -0.02
C GLY A 163 -11.37 -6.66 0.94
N ILE A 164 -10.13 -7.09 0.66
CA ILE A 164 -9.35 -7.98 1.53
C ILE A 164 -9.17 -7.45 2.96
N ILE A 165 -9.17 -6.12 3.15
CA ILE A 165 -9.00 -5.51 4.46
C ILE A 165 -10.18 -5.87 5.39
N ALA A 166 -11.40 -5.96 4.86
CA ALA A 166 -12.58 -6.37 5.63
C ALA A 166 -12.49 -7.83 6.15
N LEU A 167 -11.63 -8.65 5.54
CA LEU A 167 -11.42 -10.05 5.92
C LEU A 167 -10.48 -10.19 7.13
N LEU A 168 -9.80 -9.12 7.54
CA LEU A 168 -8.96 -9.12 8.73
C LEU A 168 -9.78 -9.14 10.03
N PRO A 169 -9.22 -9.71 11.12
CA PRO A 169 -9.81 -9.63 12.45
C PRO A 169 -9.58 -8.23 13.05
N GLN A 170 -10.42 -7.26 12.69
CA GLN A 170 -10.27 -5.82 13.01
C GLN A 170 -9.91 -5.48 14.46
N ALA A 171 -10.40 -6.24 15.44
CA ALA A 171 -10.10 -5.99 16.85
C ALA A 171 -8.67 -6.41 17.26
N ASP A 172 -8.06 -7.33 16.53
CA ASP A 172 -6.88 -8.09 16.97
C ASP A 172 -5.55 -7.54 16.45
N TYR A 173 -5.53 -6.68 15.43
CA TYR A 173 -4.29 -6.20 14.80
C TYR A 173 -4.04 -4.70 15.04
N LEU A 174 -2.77 -4.31 15.06
CA LEU A 174 -2.31 -2.93 15.17
C LEU A 174 -2.54 -2.19 13.84
N PRO A 175 -3.51 -1.25 13.75
CA PRO A 175 -3.87 -0.61 12.48
C PRO A 175 -2.68 0.03 11.76
N GLU A 176 -1.79 0.66 12.50
CA GLU A 176 -0.59 1.34 12.01
C GLU A 176 0.40 0.41 11.28
N THR A 177 0.29 -0.90 11.51
CA THR A 177 1.17 -1.92 10.91
C THR A 177 0.60 -2.56 9.66
N LEU A 178 -0.60 -2.18 9.23
CA LEU A 178 -1.23 -2.70 8.03
C LEU A 178 -0.44 -2.30 6.79
N ARG A 179 -0.10 -3.28 5.96
CA ARG A 179 0.55 -3.12 4.66
C ARG A 179 -0.28 -3.85 3.63
N TYR A 180 -0.86 -3.12 2.68
CA TYR A 180 -1.53 -3.70 1.52
C TYR A 180 -0.55 -3.72 0.34
N PHE A 181 -0.49 -4.84 -0.39
CA PHE A 181 0.41 -5.03 -1.52
C PHE A 181 -0.04 -6.20 -2.40
N TYR A 182 0.62 -6.33 -3.55
CA TYR A 182 0.42 -7.44 -4.48
C TYR A 182 1.73 -7.90 -5.13
N ARG A 183 2.87 -7.40 -4.64
CA ARG A 183 4.22 -7.66 -5.14
C ARG A 183 5.08 -8.27 -4.03
N ASN A 184 5.85 -9.30 -4.35
CA ASN A 184 6.70 -10.02 -3.39
C ASN A 184 7.82 -9.13 -2.82
N GLU A 185 8.29 -8.20 -3.62
CA GLU A 185 9.29 -7.21 -3.27
C GLU A 185 8.83 -6.38 -2.06
N ILE A 186 7.54 -6.00 -2.02
CA ILE A 186 6.98 -5.28 -0.87
C ILE A 186 6.85 -6.17 0.36
N LEU A 187 6.44 -7.44 0.20
CA LEU A 187 6.41 -8.38 1.32
C LEU A 187 7.80 -8.45 1.98
N ASN A 188 8.86 -8.61 1.17
CA ASN A 188 10.22 -8.77 1.69
C ASN A 188 10.79 -7.51 2.38
N ILE A 189 10.24 -6.31 2.11
CA ILE A 189 10.57 -5.08 2.87
C ILE A 189 10.02 -5.18 4.30
N HIS A 190 8.82 -5.71 4.48
CA HIS A 190 8.12 -5.70 5.77
C HIS A 190 8.25 -7.00 6.57
N PHE A 191 8.42 -8.14 5.88
CA PHE A 191 8.66 -9.45 6.44
C PHE A 191 9.30 -10.37 5.38
N TYR A 192 10.61 -10.61 5.51
CA TYR A 192 11.34 -11.48 4.59
C TYR A 192 10.90 -12.94 4.74
N VAL A 193 10.44 -13.55 3.65
CA VAL A 193 10.06 -14.97 3.60
C VAL A 193 11.09 -15.77 2.82
N ALA A 194 11.38 -15.36 1.59
CA ALA A 194 12.39 -15.93 0.71
C ALA A 194 12.65 -14.99 -0.47
N ASP A 195 13.77 -15.19 -1.18
CA ASP A 195 14.04 -14.47 -2.43
C ASP A 195 13.03 -14.84 -3.53
N LYS A 196 12.55 -16.08 -3.52
CA LYS A 196 11.53 -16.56 -4.45
C LYS A 196 10.14 -16.09 -4.04
N ASN A 197 9.31 -15.78 -5.04
CA ASN A 197 7.89 -15.48 -4.87
C ASN A 197 7.08 -16.75 -4.56
N LEU A 198 7.21 -17.28 -3.33
CA LEU A 198 6.55 -18.50 -2.90
C LEU A 198 5.02 -18.41 -2.89
N PHE A 199 4.50 -17.18 -2.80
CA PHE A 199 3.07 -16.91 -2.72
C PHE A 199 2.45 -16.55 -4.07
N HIS A 200 3.23 -16.54 -5.16
CA HIS A 200 2.78 -16.19 -6.51
C HIS A 200 2.10 -14.81 -6.59
N LEU A 201 2.57 -13.86 -5.77
CA LEU A 201 2.05 -12.49 -5.72
C LEU A 201 2.29 -11.77 -7.05
N ASN A 202 1.24 -11.16 -7.59
CA ASN A 202 1.24 -10.37 -8.82
C ASN A 202 0.04 -9.40 -8.83
N GLU A 203 -0.12 -8.60 -9.89
CA GLU A 203 -1.15 -7.57 -10.06
C GLU A 203 -2.60 -8.06 -9.98
N ALA A 204 -2.83 -9.38 -10.09
CA ALA A 204 -4.13 -10.02 -9.94
C ALA A 204 -4.39 -10.54 -8.50
N THR A 205 -3.42 -10.43 -7.60
CA THR A 205 -3.55 -10.79 -6.19
C THR A 205 -3.79 -9.56 -5.32
N ASP A 206 -4.45 -9.76 -4.19
CA ASP A 206 -4.48 -8.79 -3.09
C ASP A 206 -3.82 -9.43 -1.87
N ALA A 207 -2.89 -8.75 -1.22
CA ALA A 207 -2.27 -9.21 0.01
C ALA A 207 -2.28 -8.11 1.08
N VAL A 208 -2.44 -8.54 2.33
CA VAL A 208 -2.34 -7.67 3.48
C VAL A 208 -1.54 -8.34 4.60
N LEU A 209 -0.59 -7.58 5.15
CA LEU A 209 0.21 -7.97 6.29
C LEU A 209 -0.11 -7.04 7.47
N VAL A 210 -0.32 -7.62 8.65
CA VAL A 210 -0.55 -6.86 9.90
C VAL A 210 0.21 -7.49 11.06
N ARG A 211 0.49 -6.69 12.11
CA ARG A 211 0.97 -7.20 13.40
C ARG A 211 -0.17 -7.33 14.40
N ILE A 212 -0.17 -8.45 15.13
CA ILE A 212 -1.18 -8.75 16.14
C ILE A 212 -0.90 -7.98 17.43
N LYS A 213 -1.94 -7.39 18.03
CA LYS A 213 -1.81 -6.55 19.22
C LYS A 213 -1.20 -7.29 20.41
N SER A 214 -1.68 -8.53 20.65
CA SER A 214 -1.42 -9.30 21.87
C SER A 214 -0.01 -9.87 21.98
N ASP A 215 0.55 -10.35 20.87
CA ASP A 215 1.82 -11.09 20.87
C ASP A 215 2.79 -10.62 19.79
N LYS A 216 2.38 -9.60 19.01
CA LYS A 216 3.17 -9.00 17.94
C LYS A 216 3.55 -9.98 16.82
N SER A 217 2.85 -11.12 16.72
CA SER A 217 2.94 -12.05 15.58
C SER A 217 2.50 -11.34 14.31
N TYR A 218 2.84 -11.91 13.16
CA TYR A 218 2.39 -11.40 11.86
C TYR A 218 1.21 -12.22 11.36
N LEU A 219 0.22 -11.56 10.77
CA LEU A 219 -0.83 -12.19 9.97
C LEU A 219 -0.71 -11.67 8.54
N LEU A 220 -0.40 -12.57 7.63
CA LEU A 220 -0.47 -12.38 6.19
C LEU A 220 -1.77 -13.00 5.69
N LEU A 221 -2.56 -12.24 4.95
CA LEU A 221 -3.72 -12.74 4.22
C LEU A 221 -3.55 -12.39 2.75
N ILE A 222 -3.73 -13.37 1.88
CA ILE A 222 -3.63 -13.21 0.43
C ILE A 222 -4.92 -13.71 -0.20
N GLN A 223 -5.47 -12.95 -1.13
CA GLN A 223 -6.61 -13.30 -1.96
C GLN A 223 -6.17 -13.40 -3.41
N TYR A 224 -6.60 -14.47 -4.07
CA TYR A 224 -6.24 -14.84 -5.43
C TYR A 224 -7.45 -14.75 -6.36
N PRO A 225 -7.24 -14.65 -7.69
CA PRO A 225 -8.32 -14.72 -8.67
C PRO A 225 -9.14 -16.02 -8.56
N GLY A 226 -8.49 -17.14 -8.22
CA GLY A 226 -9.11 -18.45 -8.12
C GLY A 226 -8.50 -19.35 -7.05
N SER A 227 -9.11 -20.53 -6.86
CA SER A 227 -8.60 -21.54 -5.92
C SER A 227 -7.29 -22.15 -6.40
N THR A 228 -7.10 -22.29 -7.71
CA THR A 228 -5.92 -22.94 -8.30
C THR A 228 -4.63 -22.22 -7.90
N GLU A 229 -4.63 -20.90 -7.95
CA GLU A 229 -3.50 -20.06 -7.54
C GLU A 229 -3.26 -20.16 -6.03
N ALA A 230 -4.32 -20.18 -5.23
CA ALA A 230 -4.21 -20.37 -3.78
C ALA A 230 -3.64 -21.76 -3.42
N ASP A 231 -4.00 -22.80 -4.17
CA ASP A 231 -3.47 -24.15 -4.02
C ASP A 231 -1.99 -24.22 -4.40
N ALA A 232 -1.59 -23.58 -5.50
CA ALA A 232 -0.20 -23.51 -5.93
C ALA A 232 0.68 -22.77 -4.89
N ALA A 233 0.20 -21.64 -4.38
CA ALA A 233 0.89 -20.88 -3.33
C ALA A 233 1.02 -21.67 -2.03
N LEU A 234 -0.03 -22.37 -1.59
CA LEU A 234 0.05 -23.23 -0.42
C LEU A 234 1.08 -24.35 -0.63
N ALA A 235 1.07 -25.00 -1.79
CA ALA A 235 1.98 -26.10 -2.10
C ALA A 235 3.44 -25.64 -2.12
N ASP A 236 3.74 -24.49 -2.70
CA ASP A 236 5.10 -23.96 -2.78
C ASP A 236 5.60 -23.42 -1.45
N PHE A 237 4.75 -22.70 -0.72
CA PHE A 237 5.06 -22.22 0.62
C PHE A 237 5.31 -23.38 1.59
N THR A 238 4.42 -24.38 1.64
CA THR A 238 4.60 -25.52 2.57
C THR A 238 5.82 -26.36 2.21
N ARG A 239 6.08 -26.60 0.92
CA ARG A 239 7.24 -27.37 0.47
C ARG A 239 8.57 -26.67 0.74
N GLN A 240 8.64 -25.35 0.56
CA GLN A 240 9.92 -24.61 0.63
C GLN A 240 10.16 -23.94 1.98
N TYR A 241 9.12 -23.44 2.66
CA TYR A 241 9.25 -22.72 3.94
C TYR A 241 8.90 -23.59 5.16
N MET A 242 8.02 -24.59 5.01
CA MET A 242 7.55 -25.44 6.11
C MET A 242 7.69 -26.95 5.84
N PRO A 243 8.85 -27.46 5.35
CA PRO A 243 8.99 -28.87 4.97
C PRO A 243 8.73 -29.83 6.15
N GLU A 244 9.03 -29.40 7.38
CA GLU A 244 8.82 -30.19 8.59
C GLU A 244 7.35 -30.21 9.08
N SER A 245 6.46 -29.41 8.48
CA SER A 245 5.05 -29.39 8.88
C SER A 245 4.35 -30.73 8.62
N ARG A 246 4.89 -31.56 7.70
CA ARG A 246 4.35 -32.89 7.32
C ARG A 246 2.84 -32.88 7.06
N GLY A 247 2.35 -31.81 6.42
CA GLY A 247 0.92 -31.64 6.08
C GLY A 247 0.03 -31.11 7.21
N SER A 248 0.57 -30.89 8.41
CA SER A 248 -0.21 -30.35 9.55
C SER A 248 -0.53 -28.85 9.44
N GLY A 249 0.09 -28.17 8.46
CA GLY A 249 -0.05 -26.72 8.24
C GLY A 249 0.56 -25.86 9.34
N VAL A 250 1.40 -26.43 10.22
CA VAL A 250 2.06 -25.71 11.31
C VAL A 250 3.48 -26.25 11.53
N VAL A 251 4.41 -25.36 11.85
CA VAL A 251 5.81 -25.72 12.15
C VAL A 251 6.37 -24.80 13.21
N ARG A 252 7.33 -25.29 13.98
CA ARG A 252 8.16 -24.45 14.86
C ARG A 252 9.44 -24.08 14.10
N THR A 253 9.69 -22.79 13.94
CA THR A 253 10.85 -22.27 13.21
C THR A 253 12.08 -22.16 14.10
N GLU A 254 13.27 -21.94 13.51
CA GLU A 254 14.56 -21.85 14.21
C GLU A 254 14.57 -20.79 15.33
N ASN A 255 13.83 -19.70 15.15
CA ASN A 255 13.62 -18.65 16.16
C ASN A 255 12.73 -19.09 17.35
N LYS A 256 12.41 -20.38 17.45
CA LYS A 256 11.59 -21.03 18.50
C LYS A 256 10.12 -20.61 18.51
N LYS A 257 9.67 -19.81 17.54
CA LYS A 257 8.28 -19.39 17.36
C LYS A 257 7.54 -20.33 16.39
N TRP A 258 6.25 -20.08 16.21
CA TRP A 258 5.37 -20.91 15.41
C TRP A 258 4.87 -20.20 14.17
N THR A 259 4.96 -20.89 13.03
CA THR A 259 4.35 -20.48 11.76
C THR A 259 3.25 -21.46 11.41
N ALA A 260 2.09 -20.95 11.01
CA ALA A 260 0.98 -21.78 10.57
C ALA A 260 0.28 -21.16 9.35
N CYS A 261 -0.28 -21.99 8.48
CA CYS A 261 -1.05 -21.52 7.33
C CYS A 261 -2.40 -22.22 7.22
N ARG A 262 -3.33 -21.59 6.50
CA ARG A 262 -4.63 -22.18 6.17
C ARG A 262 -5.18 -21.61 4.88
N LYS A 263 -5.69 -22.49 4.01
CA LYS A 263 -6.40 -22.12 2.78
C LYS A 263 -7.89 -21.91 3.05
N GLY A 264 -8.42 -20.84 2.47
CA GLY A 264 -9.84 -20.61 2.23
C GLY A 264 -10.26 -21.15 0.85
N ARG A 265 -11.25 -20.52 0.21
CA ARG A 265 -11.65 -20.87 -1.17
C ARG A 265 -10.58 -20.43 -2.18
N ASN A 266 -10.34 -19.13 -2.27
CA ASN A 266 -9.36 -18.48 -3.14
C ASN A 266 -8.41 -17.59 -2.32
N ALA A 267 -8.16 -17.95 -1.06
CA ALA A 267 -7.35 -17.16 -0.16
C ALA A 267 -6.42 -18.03 0.68
N LEU A 268 -5.30 -17.47 1.10
CA LEU A 268 -4.31 -18.10 1.97
C LEU A 268 -4.03 -17.17 3.15
N ALA A 269 -4.25 -17.67 4.36
CA ALA A 269 -3.86 -17.01 5.59
C ALA A 269 -2.60 -17.67 6.16
N VAL A 270 -1.61 -16.88 6.56
CA VAL A 270 -0.38 -17.32 7.20
C VAL A 270 -0.14 -16.50 8.46
N VAL A 271 0.12 -17.18 9.56
CA VAL A 271 0.58 -16.57 10.81
C VAL A 271 2.04 -16.89 10.96
N PHE A 272 2.88 -15.86 11.11
CA PHE A 272 4.29 -16.01 11.42
C PHE A 272 4.56 -15.57 12.85
N ASP A 273 5.62 -16.12 13.44
CA ASP A 273 6.16 -15.64 14.71
C ASP A 273 5.18 -15.70 15.90
N ALA A 274 4.23 -16.63 15.88
CA ALA A 274 3.34 -16.83 17.02
C ALA A 274 4.10 -17.44 18.22
N PRO A 275 3.77 -17.05 19.47
CA PRO A 275 4.47 -17.55 20.65
C PRO A 275 4.18 -19.04 20.94
N THR A 276 3.01 -19.53 20.51
CA THR A 276 2.60 -20.92 20.67
C THR A 276 1.84 -21.43 19.45
N GLN A 277 1.86 -22.74 19.22
CA GLN A 277 1.03 -23.41 18.21
C GLN A 277 -0.46 -23.08 18.38
N ALA A 278 -0.94 -23.03 19.63
CA ALA A 278 -2.32 -22.73 19.95
C ALA A 278 -2.71 -21.29 19.56
N ALA A 279 -1.82 -20.32 19.81
CA ALA A 279 -2.03 -18.93 19.41
C ALA A 279 -2.15 -18.79 17.88
N ALA A 280 -1.22 -19.42 17.13
CA ALA A 280 -1.27 -19.42 15.66
C ALA A 280 -2.59 -20.01 15.13
N ARG A 281 -3.01 -21.17 15.65
CA ARG A 281 -4.25 -21.85 15.24
C ARG A 281 -5.49 -21.01 15.56
N LYS A 282 -5.56 -20.44 16.76
CA LYS A 282 -6.68 -19.59 17.18
C LYS A 282 -6.86 -18.38 16.26
N LEU A 283 -5.76 -17.76 15.83
CA LEU A 283 -5.81 -16.64 14.90
C LEU A 283 -6.29 -17.08 13.52
N LEU A 284 -5.78 -18.19 12.98
CA LEU A 284 -6.26 -18.77 11.72
C LEU A 284 -7.74 -19.15 11.77
N ASP A 285 -8.25 -19.64 12.91
CA ASP A 285 -9.67 -19.97 13.07
C ASP A 285 -10.58 -18.74 12.94
N LYS A 286 -10.13 -17.58 13.43
CA LYS A 286 -10.86 -16.32 13.31
C LYS A 286 -10.93 -15.86 11.86
N VAL A 287 -9.82 -15.96 11.12
CA VAL A 287 -9.74 -15.58 9.70
C VAL A 287 -10.49 -16.57 8.83
N GLN A 288 -10.41 -17.88 9.10
CA GLN A 288 -11.04 -18.92 8.29
C GLN A 288 -12.53 -18.67 8.07
N ARG A 289 -13.25 -18.17 9.07
CA ARG A 289 -14.69 -17.89 8.96
C ARG A 289 -15.01 -16.82 7.91
N ARG A 290 -14.04 -15.97 7.57
CA ARG A 290 -14.15 -14.84 6.64
C ARG A 290 -13.68 -15.18 5.22
N ILE A 291 -12.91 -16.24 5.05
CA ILE A 291 -12.28 -16.63 3.77
C ILE A 291 -12.79 -17.96 3.20
N ARG A 292 -13.86 -18.51 3.80
CA ARG A 292 -14.53 -19.73 3.34
C ARG A 292 -15.19 -19.55 1.98
#